data_AF-A0A7V1LRR4-F1
#
_entry.id   AF-A0A7V1LRR4-F1
#
_cell.length_a   1.000
_cell.length_b   1.000
_cell.length_c   1.000
_cell.angle_alpha   90.00
_cell.angle_beta   90.00
_cell.angle_gamma   90.00
#
_symmetry.space_group_name_H-M   'P 1'
#
loop_
_entity.id
_entity.type
_entity.pdbx_description
1 polymer ?
#
loop_
_entity_poly.entity_id
_entity_poly.type
_entity_poly.pdbx_seq_one_letter_code
_entity_poly.pdbx_strand_id
1 'polypeptide(L)'
;MGTKILAVLEQREGKLKKSSFEVVGFVTKLAKELNIDTEAVVVGNNVDNLKDISKYGIKKVVHFKNEKLKNYSSSAYSEIVANYAQEIGAKFIILSNTSLGKDLAPRISVKYDAGCIMDCVNYWLENDDIIATRPVYAGKALVDVKF
;
A
#
# COMPACT_ATOMS: atom_id res chain seq x y z
N MET A 1 10.50 -0.35 16.42
CA MET A 1 9.96 -1.32 15.44
C MET A 1 8.57 -0.87 15.06
N GLY A 2 8.28 -0.75 13.77
CA GLY A 2 6.93 -0.43 13.31
C GLY A 2 5.95 -1.53 13.70
N THR A 3 4.71 -1.16 14.03
CA THR A 3 3.68 -2.09 14.56
C THR A 3 2.45 -2.18 13.65
N LYS A 4 2.51 -1.60 12.45
CA LYS A 4 1.36 -1.48 11.55
C LYS A 4 1.69 -1.79 10.11
N ILE A 5 0.72 -2.32 9.37
CA ILE A 5 0.75 -2.38 7.90
C ILE A 5 -0.14 -1.26 7.35
N LEU A 6 0.41 -0.44 6.46
CA LEU A 6 -0.32 0.59 5.75
C LEU A 6 -0.74 0.11 4.36
N ALA A 7 -2.05 0.02 4.12
CA ALA A 7 -2.62 -0.18 2.79
C ALA A 7 -2.77 1.17 2.07
N VAL A 8 -2.15 1.34 0.90
CA VAL A 8 -2.37 2.52 0.05
C VAL A 8 -3.47 2.22 -0.96
N LEU A 9 -4.53 3.01 -0.92
CA LEU A 9 -5.72 2.83 -1.72
C LEU A 9 -5.67 3.76 -2.94
N GLU A 10 -6.00 3.20 -4.10
CA GLU A 10 -6.15 3.96 -5.32
C GLU A 10 -7.62 4.33 -5.56
N GLN A 11 -7.83 5.57 -5.98
CA GLN A 11 -9.10 6.05 -6.49
C GLN A 11 -8.92 6.60 -7.91
N ARG A 12 -9.98 6.54 -8.71
CA ARG A 12 -10.11 7.24 -9.99
C ARG A 12 -11.51 7.84 -10.06
N GLU A 13 -11.58 9.11 -10.39
CA GLU A 13 -12.85 9.85 -10.54
C GLU A 13 -13.76 9.73 -9.31
N GLY A 14 -13.16 9.75 -8.11
CA GLY A 14 -13.88 9.65 -6.85
C GLY A 14 -14.41 8.26 -6.51
N LYS A 15 -13.93 7.22 -7.20
CA LYS A 15 -14.25 5.84 -6.86
C LYS A 15 -12.98 5.04 -6.62
N LEU A 16 -12.98 4.25 -5.56
CA LEU A 16 -11.93 3.27 -5.31
C LEU A 16 -11.88 2.25 -6.45
N LYS A 17 -10.66 1.95 -6.89
CA LYS A 17 -10.41 0.87 -7.85
C LYS A 17 -10.55 -0.49 -7.17
N LYS A 18 -10.86 -1.53 -7.96
CA LYS A 18 -10.89 -2.92 -7.51
C LYS A 18 -9.61 -3.33 -6.78
N SER A 19 -8.46 -2.88 -7.29
CA SER A 19 -7.14 -3.16 -6.72
C SER A 19 -6.97 -2.69 -5.27
N SER A 20 -7.67 -1.62 -4.86
CA SER A 20 -7.69 -1.15 -3.47
C SER A 20 -8.33 -2.16 -2.53
N PHE A 21 -9.39 -2.84 -2.97
CA PHE A 21 -10.03 -3.90 -2.19
C PHE A 21 -9.16 -5.16 -2.11
N GLU A 22 -8.44 -5.49 -3.19
CA GLU A 22 -7.46 -6.59 -3.20
C GLU A 22 -6.31 -6.32 -2.22
N VAL A 23 -5.77 -5.09 -2.20
CA VAL A 23 -4.74 -4.67 -1.24
C VAL A 23 -5.25 -4.77 0.20
N VAL A 24 -6.46 -4.29 0.47
CA VAL A 24 -7.05 -4.40 1.81
C VAL A 24 -7.19 -5.86 2.23
N GLY A 25 -7.71 -6.73 1.35
CA GLY A 25 -7.84 -8.15 1.64
C GLY A 25 -6.49 -8.81 1.96
N PHE A 26 -5.46 -8.49 1.17
CA PHE A 26 -4.11 -8.96 1.39
C PHE A 26 -3.53 -8.46 2.72
N VAL A 27 -3.60 -7.16 2.98
CA VAL A 27 -3.07 -6.53 4.21
C VAL A 27 -3.76 -7.08 5.45
N THR A 28 -5.09 -7.25 5.41
CA THR A 28 -5.85 -7.88 6.51
C THR A 28 -5.39 -9.32 6.76
N LYS A 29 -5.10 -10.11 5.71
CA LYS A 29 -4.59 -11.48 5.86
C LYS A 29 -3.19 -11.47 6.48
N LEU A 30 -2.28 -10.71 5.89
CA LEU A 30 -0.88 -10.62 6.33
C LEU A 30 -0.75 -10.13 7.77
N ALA A 31 -1.56 -9.14 8.16
CA ALA A 31 -1.58 -8.61 9.51
C ALA A 31 -2.02 -9.63 10.57
N LYS A 32 -2.95 -10.54 10.22
CA LYS A 32 -3.33 -11.64 11.10
C LYS A 32 -2.19 -12.64 11.28
N GLU A 33 -1.47 -12.95 10.20
CA GLU A 33 -0.32 -13.88 10.25
C GLU A 33 0.83 -13.30 11.09
N LEU A 34 1.04 -11.98 11.03
CA LEU A 34 2.09 -11.27 11.78
C LEU A 34 1.64 -10.74 13.14
N ASN A 35 0.37 -10.90 13.51
CA ASN A 35 -0.24 -10.33 14.73
C ASN A 35 0.04 -8.82 14.92
N ILE A 36 -0.15 -8.02 13.86
CA ILE A 36 0.02 -6.56 13.88
C ILE A 36 -1.22 -5.83 13.36
N ASP A 37 -1.31 -4.53 13.64
CA ASP A 37 -2.47 -3.72 13.24
C ASP A 37 -2.41 -3.28 11.77
N THR A 38 -3.56 -2.88 11.23
CA THR A 38 -3.69 -2.36 9.86
C THR A 38 -4.38 -1.01 9.83
N GLU A 39 -3.89 -0.15 8.95
CA GLU A 39 -4.56 1.09 8.56
C GLU A 39 -4.54 1.23 7.05
N ALA A 40 -5.48 1.99 6.49
CA ALA A 40 -5.47 2.33 5.08
C ALA A 40 -5.45 3.83 4.86
N VAL A 41 -4.84 4.26 3.75
CA VAL A 41 -4.79 5.66 3.33
C VAL A 41 -5.30 5.80 1.90
N VAL A 42 -6.11 6.83 1.66
CA VAL A 42 -6.47 7.29 0.32
C VAL A 42 -6.17 8.77 0.19
N VAL A 43 -5.65 9.17 -0.97
CA VAL A 43 -5.33 10.56 -1.29
C VAL A 43 -6.14 10.98 -2.52
N GLY A 44 -6.82 12.11 -2.43
CA GLY A 44 -7.65 12.62 -3.53
C GLY A 44 -8.58 13.74 -3.10
N ASN A 45 -9.63 13.97 -3.89
CA ASN A 45 -10.70 14.89 -3.54
C ASN A 45 -11.88 14.17 -2.84
N ASN A 46 -13.04 14.04 -3.50
CA ASN A 46 -14.14 13.23 -2.98
C ASN A 46 -13.94 11.77 -3.37
N VAL A 47 -14.20 10.83 -2.47
CA VAL A 47 -14.21 9.39 -2.73
C VAL A 47 -15.48 8.79 -2.16
N ASP A 48 -16.42 8.44 -3.02
CA ASP A 48 -17.81 8.16 -2.63
C ASP A 48 -17.96 6.81 -1.92
N ASN A 49 -17.21 5.80 -2.39
CA ASN A 49 -17.31 4.42 -1.94
C ASN A 49 -16.27 4.05 -0.86
N LEU A 50 -15.69 5.03 -0.16
CA LEU A 50 -14.66 4.76 0.85
C LEU A 50 -15.13 3.82 1.96
N LYS A 51 -16.41 3.92 2.34
CA LYS A 51 -17.03 3.09 3.36
C LYS A 51 -17.05 1.60 3.00
N ASP A 52 -16.97 1.25 1.71
CA ASP A 52 -17.02 -0.14 1.28
C ASP A 52 -15.79 -0.95 1.72
N ILE A 53 -14.65 -0.29 1.99
CA ILE A 53 -13.44 -0.95 2.51
C ILE A 53 -13.67 -1.60 3.87
N SER A 54 -14.54 -1.04 4.71
CA SER A 54 -14.80 -1.55 6.06
C SER A 54 -15.27 -3.02 6.05
N LYS A 55 -15.87 -3.47 4.95
CA LYS A 55 -16.31 -4.86 4.73
C LYS A 55 -15.15 -5.85 4.62
N TYR A 56 -13.92 -5.38 4.42
CA TYR A 56 -12.72 -6.18 4.14
C TYR A 56 -11.72 -6.21 5.31
N GLY A 57 -12.13 -5.76 6.50
CA GLY A 57 -11.40 -5.98 7.76
C GLY A 57 -10.51 -4.84 8.25
N ILE A 58 -10.27 -3.81 7.45
CA ILE A 58 -9.57 -2.60 7.91
C ILE A 58 -10.56 -1.67 8.63
N LYS A 59 -10.25 -1.35 9.89
CA LYS A 59 -11.10 -0.51 10.76
C LYS A 59 -10.82 0.98 10.62
N LYS A 60 -9.59 1.37 10.31
CA LYS A 60 -9.18 2.77 10.20
C LYS A 60 -8.73 3.09 8.77
N VAL A 61 -9.46 3.98 8.13
CA VAL A 61 -9.16 4.51 6.80
C VAL A 61 -9.00 6.02 6.92
N VAL A 62 -7.82 6.53 6.57
CA VAL A 62 -7.54 7.97 6.54
C VAL A 62 -7.65 8.48 5.11
N HIS A 63 -8.42 9.56 4.97
CA HIS A 63 -8.64 10.22 3.69
C HIS A 63 -8.02 11.61 3.71
N PHE A 64 -6.91 11.77 3.02
CA PHE A 64 -6.32 13.09 2.77
C PHE A 64 -7.06 13.75 1.60
N LYS A 65 -8.15 14.44 1.96
CA LYS A 65 -9.04 15.12 1.04
C LYS A 65 -8.54 16.53 0.71
N ASN A 66 -8.31 16.81 -0.57
CA ASN A 66 -8.01 18.16 -1.06
C ASN A 66 -8.45 18.30 -2.52
N GLU A 67 -9.10 19.41 -2.87
CA GLU A 67 -9.51 19.70 -4.25
C GLU A 67 -8.32 19.78 -5.22
N LYS A 68 -7.16 20.27 -4.75
CA LYS A 68 -5.91 20.29 -5.53
C LYS A 68 -5.39 18.90 -5.87
N LEU A 69 -5.89 17.87 -5.19
CA LEU A 69 -5.58 16.45 -5.40
C LEU A 69 -6.69 15.73 -6.18
N LYS A 70 -7.57 16.45 -6.87
CA LYS A 70 -8.53 15.85 -7.80
C LYS A 70 -7.83 14.99 -8.85
N ASN A 71 -6.69 15.49 -9.36
CA ASN A 71 -5.81 14.76 -10.25
C ASN A 71 -4.60 14.22 -9.48
N TYR A 72 -4.09 13.08 -9.92
CA TYR A 72 -2.89 12.48 -9.35
C TYR A 72 -1.68 13.43 -9.48
N SER A 73 -0.92 13.55 -8.40
CA SER A 73 0.35 14.27 -8.35
C SER A 73 1.37 13.43 -7.60
N SER A 74 2.37 12.91 -8.30
CA SER A 74 3.35 11.98 -7.71
C SER A 74 4.08 12.58 -6.51
N SER A 75 4.42 13.86 -6.54
CA SER A 75 5.11 14.55 -5.44
C SER A 75 4.22 14.68 -4.22
N ALA A 76 3.00 15.22 -4.38
CA ALA A 76 2.09 15.43 -3.27
C ALA A 76 1.61 14.09 -2.67
N TYR A 77 1.28 13.10 -3.51
CA TYR A 77 0.83 11.80 -3.05
C TYR A 77 1.94 11.07 -2.28
N SER A 78 3.17 11.05 -2.81
CA SER A 78 4.28 10.36 -2.14
C SER A 78 4.64 11.02 -0.80
N GLU A 79 4.61 12.35 -0.73
CA GLU A 79 4.87 13.08 0.51
C GLU A 79 3.80 12.84 1.56
N ILE A 80 2.51 12.95 1.20
CA ILE A 80 1.40 12.70 2.13
C ILE A 80 1.45 11.26 2.67
N VAL A 81 1.63 10.27 1.79
CA VAL A 81 1.64 8.86 2.20
C VAL A 81 2.87 8.53 3.05
N ALA A 82 4.05 9.03 2.69
CA ALA A 82 5.27 8.79 3.47
C ALA A 82 5.19 9.45 4.86
N ASN A 83 4.72 10.69 4.95
CA ASN A 83 4.54 11.39 6.23
C ASN A 83 3.54 10.64 7.12
N TYR A 84 2.42 10.18 6.55
CA TYR A 84 1.45 9.39 7.30
C TYR A 84 2.02 8.04 7.76
N ALA A 85 2.76 7.34 6.88
CA ALA A 85 3.43 6.09 7.24
C ALA A 85 4.40 6.28 8.41
N GLN A 86 5.12 7.40 8.45
CA GLN A 86 6.00 7.78 9.55
C GLN A 86 5.25 8.10 10.83
N GLU A 87 4.18 8.87 10.75
CA GLU A 87 3.33 9.21 11.90
C GLU A 87 2.80 7.95 12.60
N ILE A 88 2.36 6.94 11.83
CA ILE A 88 1.80 5.71 12.39
C ILE A 88 2.86 4.64 12.69
N GLY A 89 4.13 4.86 12.33
CA GLY A 89 5.20 3.87 12.45
C GLY A 89 4.92 2.60 11.66
N ALA A 90 4.63 2.71 10.37
CA ALA A 90 4.33 1.56 9.52
C ALA A 90 5.56 0.64 9.36
N LYS A 91 5.40 -0.66 9.66
CA LYS A 91 6.40 -1.70 9.37
C LYS A 91 6.43 -2.03 7.88
N PHE A 92 5.25 -2.08 7.25
CA PHE A 92 5.09 -2.39 5.82
C PHE A 92 4.12 -1.41 5.18
N ILE A 93 4.42 -0.99 3.95
CA ILE A 93 3.54 -0.17 3.12
C ILE A 93 3.21 -0.98 1.86
N ILE A 94 1.94 -1.31 1.66
CA ILE A 94 1.49 -2.18 0.57
C ILE A 94 0.68 -1.37 -0.45
N LEU A 95 1.08 -1.46 -1.72
CA LEU A 95 0.44 -0.82 -2.85
C LEU A 95 0.07 -1.85 -3.90
N SER A 96 -0.96 -1.56 -4.71
CA SER A 96 -1.23 -2.33 -5.91
C SER A 96 -0.17 -2.07 -6.99
N ASN A 97 0.21 -3.08 -7.77
CA ASN A 97 1.19 -2.94 -8.85
C ASN A 97 0.58 -2.32 -10.14
N THR A 98 -0.24 -1.28 -10.02
CA THR A 98 -0.82 -0.55 -11.17
C THR A 98 0.15 0.52 -11.68
N SER A 99 -0.18 1.24 -12.76
CA SER A 99 0.64 2.37 -13.21
C SER A 99 0.85 3.45 -12.13
N LEU A 100 -0.17 3.70 -11.28
CA LEU A 100 -0.05 4.65 -10.18
C LEU A 100 0.86 4.08 -9.10
N GLY A 101 0.59 2.85 -8.63
CA GLY A 101 1.43 2.21 -7.61
C GLY A 101 2.89 2.05 -8.05
N LYS A 102 3.15 1.77 -9.34
CA LYS A 102 4.50 1.69 -9.90
C LYS A 102 5.26 3.01 -9.90
N ASP A 103 4.56 4.14 -10.07
CA ASP A 103 5.18 5.47 -9.93
C ASP A 103 5.29 5.90 -8.47
N LEU A 104 4.33 5.54 -7.63
CA LEU A 104 4.21 6.03 -6.26
C LEU A 104 5.12 5.28 -5.26
N ALA A 105 5.17 3.94 -5.35
CA ALA A 105 5.92 3.08 -4.42
C ALA A 105 7.41 3.45 -4.28
N PRO A 106 8.21 3.60 -5.36
CA PRO A 106 9.62 3.96 -5.22
C PRO A 106 9.83 5.38 -4.66
N ARG A 107 8.88 6.30 -4.87
CA ARG A 107 8.97 7.66 -4.30
C ARG A 107 8.69 7.65 -2.80
N ILE A 108 7.71 6.87 -2.37
CA ILE A 108 7.43 6.66 -0.94
C ILE A 108 8.63 6.01 -0.27
N SER A 109 9.24 4.98 -0.90
CA SER A 109 10.34 4.25 -0.28
C SER A 109 11.54 5.15 0.00
N VAL A 110 11.91 6.03 -0.93
CA VAL A 110 12.99 7.02 -0.71
C VAL A 110 12.63 8.01 0.40
N LYS A 111 11.39 8.53 0.43
CA LYS A 111 10.96 9.48 1.46
C LYS A 111 10.84 8.87 2.86
N TYR A 112 10.51 7.59 2.92
CA TYR A 112 10.32 6.83 4.15
C TYR A 112 11.61 6.12 4.62
N ASP A 113 12.70 6.22 3.85
CA ASP A 113 13.96 5.50 4.06
C ASP A 113 13.76 3.97 4.17
N ALA A 114 13.09 3.40 3.17
CA ALA A 114 12.76 1.98 3.11
C ALA A 114 13.17 1.34 1.78
N GLY A 115 13.37 0.02 1.81
CA GLY A 115 13.49 -0.78 0.60
C GLY A 115 12.16 -0.87 -0.16
N CYS A 116 12.22 -1.15 -1.47
CA CYS A 116 11.04 -1.34 -2.32
C CYS A 116 11.18 -2.61 -3.18
N ILE A 117 10.23 -3.55 -3.04
CA ILE A 117 10.07 -4.72 -3.92
C ILE A 117 8.78 -4.48 -4.69
N MET A 118 8.87 -4.59 -6.00
CA MET A 118 7.76 -4.37 -6.91
C MET A 118 7.39 -5.67 -7.62
N ASP A 119 6.17 -5.74 -8.15
CA ASP A 119 5.70 -6.88 -8.94
C ASP A 119 5.66 -8.21 -8.17
N CYS A 120 5.38 -8.16 -6.87
CA CYS A 120 5.24 -9.36 -6.04
C CYS A 120 3.99 -10.16 -6.48
N VAL A 121 4.17 -11.47 -6.68
CA VAL A 121 3.10 -12.40 -7.06
C VAL A 121 2.83 -13.44 -5.98
N ASN A 122 3.76 -13.64 -5.04
CA ASN A 122 3.60 -14.51 -3.89
C ASN A 122 4.40 -14.00 -2.69
N TYR A 123 4.11 -14.54 -1.50
CA TYR A 123 4.90 -14.30 -0.30
C TYR A 123 4.84 -15.49 0.65
N TRP A 124 5.81 -15.55 1.55
CA TRP A 124 5.75 -16.31 2.80
C TRP A 124 6.48 -15.56 3.89
N LEU A 125 6.33 -16.06 5.12
CA LEU A 125 6.95 -15.50 6.30
C LEU A 125 8.11 -16.38 6.75
N GLU A 126 9.22 -15.75 7.10
CA GLU A 126 10.35 -16.38 7.78
C GLU A 126 10.79 -15.45 8.92
N ASN A 127 10.66 -15.90 10.18
CA ASN A 127 10.98 -15.11 11.37
C ASN A 127 10.32 -13.71 11.39
N ASP A 128 9.03 -13.63 11.05
CA ASP A 128 8.24 -12.37 10.93
C ASP A 128 8.70 -11.38 9.86
N ASP A 129 9.63 -11.80 8.98
CA ASP A 129 10.00 -11.10 7.77
C ASP A 129 9.22 -11.62 6.56
N ILE A 130 8.90 -10.71 5.65
CA ILE A 130 8.22 -11.05 4.41
C ILE A 130 9.27 -11.39 3.36
N ILE A 131 9.24 -12.62 2.87
CA ILE A 131 9.96 -13.02 1.67
C ILE A 131 8.96 -12.96 0.51
N ALA A 132 9.25 -12.10 -0.47
CA ALA A 132 8.37 -11.86 -1.60
C ALA A 132 8.93 -12.50 -2.88
N THR A 133 8.10 -13.26 -3.58
CA THR A 133 8.44 -13.79 -4.91
C THR A 133 7.98 -12.82 -5.98
N ARG A 134 8.86 -12.52 -6.94
CA ARG A 134 8.52 -11.73 -8.13
C ARG A 134 9.07 -12.35 -9.40
N PRO A 135 8.41 -12.14 -10.55
CA PRO A 135 8.95 -12.52 -11.84
C PRO A 135 10.07 -11.57 -12.27
N VAL A 136 11.08 -12.12 -12.94
CA VAL A 136 12.14 -11.40 -13.65
C VAL A 136 12.31 -11.99 -15.05
N TYR A 137 13.06 -11.29 -15.92
CA TYR A 137 13.27 -11.69 -17.31
C TYR A 137 11.95 -12.00 -18.06
N ALA A 138 10.95 -11.11 -17.93
CA ALA A 138 9.62 -11.27 -18.49
C ALA A 138 8.89 -12.56 -18.05
N GLY A 139 9.08 -12.97 -16.79
CA GLY A 139 8.42 -14.13 -16.19
C GLY A 139 9.11 -15.47 -16.45
N LYS A 140 10.30 -15.47 -17.08
CA LYS A 140 11.09 -16.69 -17.31
C LYS A 140 11.75 -17.24 -16.06
N ALA A 141 11.93 -16.40 -15.04
CA ALA A 141 12.43 -16.81 -13.74
C ALA A 141 11.63 -16.13 -12.63
N LEU A 142 11.52 -16.83 -11.51
CA LEU A 142 11.01 -16.30 -10.26
C LEU A 142 12.20 -16.11 -9.31
N VAL A 143 12.20 -15.01 -8.58
CA VAL A 143 13.20 -14.72 -7.56
C VAL A 143 12.52 -14.34 -6.26
N ASP A 144 13.13 -14.77 -5.17
CA ASP A 144 12.68 -14.48 -3.82
C ASP A 144 13.56 -13.40 -3.22
N VAL A 145 12.93 -12.36 -2.68
CA VAL A 145 13.60 -11.16 -2.21
C VAL A 145 13.14 -10.84 -0.79
N LYS A 146 14.12 -10.45 0.03
CA LYS A 146 13.94 -9.99 1.42
C LYS A 146 14.70 -8.66 1.58
N PHE A 147 14.25 -7.82 2.52
CA PHE A 147 14.96 -6.60 2.95
C PHE A 147 15.87 -6.86 4.14
#